data_AF-A0A2A7S717-F1
#
_entry.id   AF-A0A2A7S717-F1
#
_cell.length_a   1.000
_cell.length_b   1.000
_cell.length_c   1.000
_cell.angle_alpha   90.00
_cell.angle_beta   90.00
_cell.angle_gamma   90.00
#
_symmetry.space_group_name_H-M   'P 1'
#
loop_
_entity.id
_entity.type
_entity.pdbx_description
1 polymer ?
#
loop_
_entity_poly.entity_id
_entity_poly.type
_entity_poly.pdbx_seq_one_letter_code
_entity_poly.pdbx_strand_id
1 'polypeptide(L)'
;MMLNTLAMTDAQEHDARDKAFYLLKKWTSLTFLEQAVRLYRDFLGAYAQQLNSPSPNQEELEEAYTHDFLGALVQMDQGIDVLRQGLDKRSAYDVLIIGSERGGDLLFGRSAAEIGRKYDPFFHALGLKNNNFRDPDYATGFVEGVWIERLMCYALNCSIGFGFEGLLAYGTRTDGGTRVFEHWTYESLFQDAPLPAWRYWPPGRNYPVDLPSCPSKNKSRDGEIESGQEIPVEGIWEPWFPAGKVGCPNYFLKGSIAHKYMLEGTNDEHVVQWRLLWEDRRYQDGSIPEEEATYFPQAVMQQNLRALPGETCQRTGHWQKPGHEGFGVRRSWRADARPSTHLMGYGHLALCRSPTGSLSRFAQDWGNRLEGDHEATPAMVTIFMTIHHSNW
;
A
#
# COMPACT_ATOMS: atom_id res chain seq x y z
N MET A 1 11.24 -15.05 14.87
CA MET A 1 12.21 -14.91 15.97
C MET A 1 12.03 -13.49 16.50
N MET A 2 11.68 -13.29 17.78
CA MET A 2 11.56 -11.93 18.32
C MET A 2 12.95 -11.28 18.31
N LEU A 3 13.08 -10.13 17.65
CA LEU A 3 14.28 -9.31 17.75
C LEU A 3 14.31 -8.69 19.14
N ASN A 4 15.42 -8.85 19.86
CA ASN A 4 15.62 -8.24 21.17
C ASN A 4 16.91 -7.43 21.12
N THR A 5 16.83 -6.12 21.35
CA THR A 5 17.97 -5.18 21.28
C THR A 5 19.13 -5.57 22.18
N LEU A 6 18.88 -6.28 23.28
CA LEU A 6 19.91 -6.74 24.21
C LEU A 6 20.60 -8.04 23.75
N ALA A 7 20.00 -8.79 22.82
CA ALA A 7 20.48 -10.09 22.37
C ALA A 7 20.95 -10.12 20.90
N MET A 8 20.75 -9.03 20.15
CA MET A 8 21.18 -8.93 18.75
C MET A 8 22.71 -8.88 18.64
N THR A 9 23.23 -9.64 17.67
CA THR A 9 24.61 -9.49 17.20
C THR A 9 24.79 -8.13 16.51
N ASP A 10 26.02 -7.62 16.45
CA ASP A 10 26.30 -6.32 15.82
C ASP A 10 25.85 -6.27 14.35
N ALA A 11 25.96 -7.38 13.62
CA ALA A 11 25.50 -7.47 12.23
C ALA A 11 23.97 -7.38 12.11
N GLN A 12 23.24 -8.04 13.00
CA GLN A 12 21.77 -7.96 13.04
C GLN A 12 21.30 -6.57 13.45
N GLU A 13 21.97 -5.96 14.43
CA GLU A 13 21.70 -4.59 14.86
C GLU A 13 21.91 -3.61 13.70
N HIS A 14 23.00 -3.75 12.95
CA HIS A 14 23.28 -2.91 11.78
C HIS A 14 22.21 -3.07 10.68
N ASP A 15 21.89 -4.30 10.28
CA ASP A 15 20.85 -4.58 9.27
C ASP A 15 19.47 -4.03 9.68
N ALA A 16 19.09 -4.21 10.95
CA ALA A 16 17.84 -3.69 11.49
C ALA A 16 17.80 -2.16 11.50
N ARG A 17 18.91 -1.50 11.89
CA ARG A 17 19.05 -0.04 11.86
C ARG A 17 18.89 0.50 10.45
N ASP A 18 19.57 -0.10 9.47
CA ASP A 18 19.53 0.33 8.06
C ASP A 18 18.12 0.23 7.49
N LYS A 19 17.43 -0.89 7.75
CA LYS A 19 16.05 -1.10 7.30
C LYS A 19 15.05 -0.16 7.97
N ALA A 20 15.15 0.02 9.30
CA ALA A 20 14.28 0.94 10.03
C ALA A 20 14.47 2.38 9.56
N PHE A 21 15.72 2.83 9.40
CA PHE A 21 16.05 4.16 8.89
C PHE A 21 15.44 4.39 7.50
N TYR A 22 15.62 3.44 6.58
CA TYR A 22 15.03 3.51 5.24
C TYR A 22 13.49 3.58 5.27
N LEU A 23 12.83 2.74 6.07
CA LEU A 23 11.37 2.72 6.16
C LEU A 23 10.79 4.00 6.73
N LEU A 24 11.41 4.58 7.76
CA LEU A 24 10.97 5.87 8.31
C LEU A 24 11.08 7.00 7.28
N LYS A 25 12.17 7.04 6.50
CA LYS A 25 12.30 8.01 5.39
C LYS A 25 11.23 7.80 4.33
N LYS A 26 10.95 6.54 3.98
CA LYS A 26 9.92 6.18 3.01
C LYS A 26 8.51 6.54 3.48
N TRP A 27 8.11 6.16 4.69
CA TRP A 27 6.75 6.39 5.19
C TRP A 27 6.43 7.86 5.44
N THR A 28 7.45 8.69 5.62
CA THR A 28 7.32 10.15 5.75
C THR A 28 7.63 10.88 4.43
N SER A 29 7.75 10.17 3.31
CA SER A 29 8.09 10.78 2.02
C SER A 29 6.88 11.22 1.21
N LEU A 30 7.04 12.31 0.48
CA LEU A 30 6.07 12.79 -0.50
C LEU A 30 5.74 11.71 -1.52
N THR A 31 6.72 11.05 -2.14
CA THR A 31 6.46 10.02 -3.17
C THR A 31 5.62 8.87 -2.63
N PHE A 32 5.87 8.43 -1.39
CA PHE A 32 5.08 7.36 -0.77
C PHE A 32 3.64 7.81 -0.50
N LEU A 33 3.47 9.00 0.06
CA LEU A 33 2.15 9.53 0.40
C LEU A 33 1.33 9.90 -0.85
N GLU A 34 1.95 10.43 -1.89
CA GLU A 34 1.31 10.67 -3.19
C GLU A 34 0.78 9.37 -3.81
N GLN A 35 1.52 8.27 -3.67
CA GLN A 35 1.05 6.97 -4.13
C GLN A 35 -0.16 6.48 -3.31
N ALA A 36 -0.22 6.78 -2.01
CA ALA A 36 -1.40 6.49 -1.19
C ALA A 36 -2.62 7.25 -1.75
N VAL A 37 -2.50 8.57 -1.92
CA VAL A 37 -3.57 9.42 -2.48
C VAL A 37 -3.97 8.99 -3.90
N ARG A 38 -3.01 8.53 -4.71
CA ARG A 38 -3.30 7.98 -6.05
C ARG A 38 -4.18 6.74 -5.99
N LEU A 39 -3.93 5.79 -5.08
CA LEU A 39 -4.78 4.61 -4.92
C LEU A 39 -6.23 4.99 -4.58
N TYR A 40 -6.41 6.00 -3.72
CA TYR A 40 -7.72 6.54 -3.40
C TYR A 40 -8.38 7.20 -4.62
N ARG A 41 -7.63 8.00 -5.38
CA ARG A 41 -8.11 8.65 -6.61
C ARG A 41 -8.51 7.62 -7.68
N ASP A 42 -7.77 6.53 -7.83
CA ASP A 42 -8.11 5.43 -8.74
C ASP A 42 -9.46 4.80 -8.35
N PHE A 43 -9.71 4.63 -7.04
CA PHE A 43 -11.02 4.20 -6.53
C PHE A 43 -12.13 5.20 -6.84
N LEU A 44 -11.91 6.51 -6.65
CA LEU A 44 -12.91 7.52 -6.97
C LEU A 44 -13.22 7.61 -8.47
N GLY A 45 -12.22 7.36 -9.33
CA GLY A 45 -12.43 7.23 -10.77
C GLY A 45 -13.33 6.05 -11.10
N ALA A 46 -13.13 4.89 -10.47
CA ALA A 46 -13.98 3.72 -10.64
C ALA A 46 -15.39 3.92 -10.06
N TYR A 47 -15.51 4.61 -8.92
CA TYR A 47 -16.78 4.97 -8.31
C TYR A 47 -17.61 5.83 -9.27
N ALA A 48 -17.02 6.90 -9.81
CA ALA A 48 -17.70 7.78 -10.77
C ALA A 48 -18.13 7.04 -12.04
N GLN A 49 -17.33 6.08 -12.51
CA GLN A 49 -17.71 5.23 -13.64
C GLN A 49 -18.91 4.34 -13.29
N GLN A 50 -18.91 3.74 -12.10
CA GLN A 50 -19.99 2.87 -11.62
C GLN A 50 -21.31 3.63 -11.46
N LEU A 51 -21.27 4.92 -11.07
CA LEU A 51 -22.46 5.80 -10.98
C LEU A 51 -23.23 5.93 -12.31
N ASN A 52 -22.58 5.70 -13.46
CA ASN A 52 -23.28 5.71 -14.75
C ASN A 52 -24.23 4.51 -14.94
N SER A 53 -24.14 3.50 -14.06
CA SER A 53 -25.05 2.36 -14.04
C SER A 53 -26.18 2.63 -13.05
N PRO A 54 -27.46 2.62 -13.47
CA PRO A 54 -28.58 2.91 -12.58
C PRO A 54 -28.61 2.00 -11.35
N SER A 55 -28.69 2.61 -10.18
CA SER A 55 -28.78 1.89 -8.89
C SER A 55 -30.05 2.31 -8.13
N PRO A 56 -30.67 1.42 -7.32
CA PRO A 56 -31.89 1.77 -6.58
C PRO A 56 -31.71 2.93 -5.58
N ASN A 57 -30.49 3.12 -5.07
CA ASN A 57 -30.08 4.16 -4.13
C ASN A 57 -29.20 5.23 -4.80
N GLN A 58 -29.43 5.53 -6.09
CA GLN A 58 -28.60 6.44 -6.88
C GLN A 58 -28.33 7.79 -6.19
N GLU A 59 -29.38 8.44 -5.66
CA GLU A 59 -29.26 9.76 -5.01
C GLU A 59 -28.31 9.71 -3.81
N GLU A 60 -28.41 8.68 -2.96
CA GLU A 60 -27.51 8.47 -1.82
C GLU A 60 -26.06 8.23 -2.26
N LEU A 61 -25.85 7.47 -3.34
CA LEU A 61 -24.52 7.20 -3.88
C LEU A 61 -23.87 8.46 -4.47
N GLU A 62 -24.64 9.29 -5.17
CA GLU A 62 -24.17 10.56 -5.73
C GLU A 62 -23.87 11.59 -4.62
N GLU A 63 -24.70 11.64 -3.58
CA GLU A 63 -24.49 12.49 -2.41
C GLU A 63 -23.22 12.07 -1.66
N ALA A 64 -23.08 10.77 -1.34
CA ALA A 64 -21.90 10.23 -0.68
C ALA A 64 -20.62 10.46 -1.50
N TYR A 65 -20.69 10.30 -2.83
CA TYR A 65 -19.55 10.60 -3.71
C TYR A 65 -19.12 12.06 -3.59
N THR A 66 -20.09 12.98 -3.67
CA THR A 66 -19.83 14.43 -3.73
C THR A 66 -19.38 15.00 -2.40
N HIS A 67 -20.03 14.60 -1.30
CA HIS A 67 -19.80 15.19 0.01
C HIS A 67 -18.78 14.43 0.85
N ASP A 68 -18.83 13.10 0.84
CA ASP A 68 -18.01 12.30 1.76
C ASP A 68 -16.69 11.89 1.10
N PHE A 69 -16.78 11.20 -0.03
CA PHE A 69 -15.61 10.62 -0.72
C PHE A 69 -14.72 11.70 -1.36
N LEU A 70 -15.29 12.65 -2.10
CA LEU A 70 -14.52 13.78 -2.63
C LEU A 70 -14.04 14.70 -1.50
N GLY A 71 -14.82 14.86 -0.42
CA GLY A 71 -14.40 15.61 0.76
C GLY A 71 -13.13 15.04 1.41
N ALA A 72 -13.03 13.71 1.51
CA ALA A 72 -11.82 13.04 1.99
C ALA A 72 -10.62 13.27 1.06
N LEU A 73 -10.80 13.16 -0.27
CA LEU A 73 -9.73 13.43 -1.24
C LEU A 73 -9.21 14.87 -1.14
N VAL A 74 -10.10 15.86 -0.96
CA VAL A 74 -9.69 17.27 -0.82
C VAL A 74 -8.71 17.44 0.35
N GLN A 75 -8.94 16.77 1.48
CA GLN A 75 -8.04 16.83 2.64
C GLN A 75 -6.69 16.16 2.35
N MET A 76 -6.70 15.01 1.68
CA MET A 76 -5.48 14.34 1.25
C MET A 76 -4.65 15.20 0.30
N ASP A 77 -5.27 15.77 -0.73
CA ASP A 77 -4.60 16.63 -1.72
C ASP A 77 -4.03 17.90 -1.05
N GLN A 78 -4.76 18.50 -0.11
CA GLN A 78 -4.24 19.61 0.71
C GLN A 78 -2.98 19.21 1.48
N GLY A 79 -2.95 18.02 2.09
CA GLY A 79 -1.77 17.51 2.79
C GLY A 79 -0.57 17.34 1.87
N ILE A 80 -0.78 16.75 0.68
CA ILE A 80 0.26 16.60 -0.35
C ILE A 80 0.78 17.95 -0.82
N ASP A 81 -0.10 18.92 -1.08
CA ASP A 81 0.31 20.24 -1.57
C ASP A 81 1.13 21.01 -0.53
N VAL A 82 0.74 20.95 0.76
CA VAL A 82 1.51 21.58 1.85
C VAL A 82 2.87 20.89 2.02
N LEU A 83 2.91 19.56 1.96
CA LEU A 83 4.16 18.79 2.08
C LEU A 83 5.12 19.10 0.93
N ARG A 84 4.61 19.16 -0.32
CA ARG A 84 5.38 19.48 -1.52
C ARG A 84 5.99 20.88 -1.48
N GLN A 85 5.32 21.83 -0.85
CA GLN A 85 5.85 23.18 -0.65
C GLN A 85 6.98 23.23 0.40
N GLY A 86 7.29 22.11 1.07
CA GLY A 86 8.32 22.04 2.12
C GLY A 86 7.95 22.84 3.37
N LEU A 87 6.66 23.06 3.59
CA LEU A 87 6.13 23.85 4.70
C LEU A 87 5.86 22.97 5.93
N ASP A 88 4.90 23.39 6.75
CA ASP A 88 4.49 22.75 8.01
C ASP A 88 4.11 21.27 7.82
N LYS A 89 5.11 20.38 8.01
CA LYS A 89 4.92 18.92 7.88
C LYS A 89 3.90 18.39 8.87
N ARG A 90 3.78 18.99 10.06
CA ARG A 90 2.80 18.58 11.07
C ARG A 90 1.39 18.76 10.54
N SER A 91 1.07 19.95 10.05
CA SER A 91 -0.24 20.21 9.44
C SER A 91 -0.47 19.37 8.19
N ALA A 92 0.55 19.19 7.34
CA ALA A 92 0.44 18.38 6.13
C ALA A 92 0.07 16.92 6.43
N TYR A 93 0.77 16.29 7.38
CA TYR A 93 0.51 14.91 7.77
C TYR A 93 -0.83 14.75 8.48
N ASP A 94 -1.20 15.70 9.34
CA ASP A 94 -2.47 15.67 10.08
C ASP A 94 -3.68 15.64 9.14
N VAL A 95 -3.76 16.58 8.19
CA VAL A 95 -4.90 16.63 7.26
C VAL A 95 -4.94 15.43 6.31
N LEU A 96 -3.78 14.88 5.94
CA LEU A 96 -3.68 13.70 5.09
C LEU A 96 -4.21 12.45 5.83
N ILE A 97 -3.81 12.27 7.10
CA ILE A 97 -4.29 11.17 7.96
C ILE A 97 -5.81 11.30 8.15
N ILE A 98 -6.31 12.49 8.47
CA ILE A 98 -7.75 12.74 8.65
C ILE A 98 -8.53 12.40 7.37
N GLY A 99 -8.02 12.79 6.19
CA GLY A 99 -8.62 12.43 4.91
C GLY A 99 -8.68 10.92 4.70
N SER A 100 -7.58 10.22 4.96
CA SER A 100 -7.48 8.75 4.88
C SER A 100 -8.46 8.03 5.81
N GLU A 101 -8.53 8.45 7.07
CA GLU A 101 -9.43 7.85 8.05
C GLU A 101 -10.89 8.02 7.64
N ARG A 102 -11.29 9.22 7.22
CA ARG A 102 -12.65 9.49 6.73
C ARG A 102 -12.97 8.64 5.50
N GLY A 103 -12.10 8.67 4.49
CA GLY A 103 -12.29 7.91 3.25
C GLY A 103 -12.39 6.41 3.49
N GLY A 104 -11.54 5.87 4.36
CA GLY A 104 -11.56 4.47 4.73
C GLY A 104 -12.77 4.07 5.58
N ASP A 105 -13.21 4.93 6.50
CA ASP A 105 -14.35 4.63 7.39
C ASP A 105 -15.68 4.55 6.64
N LEU A 106 -15.77 5.22 5.50
CA LEU A 106 -16.88 5.07 4.55
C LEU A 106 -16.94 3.68 3.91
N LEU A 107 -15.90 2.85 3.97
CA LEU A 107 -15.91 1.49 3.40
C LEU A 107 -15.79 0.40 4.47
N PHE A 108 -14.94 0.63 5.46
CA PHE A 108 -14.51 -0.38 6.43
C PHE A 108 -14.90 -0.02 7.87
N GLY A 109 -15.34 1.22 8.09
CA GLY A 109 -15.67 1.75 9.40
C GLY A 109 -17.05 1.31 9.89
N ARG A 110 -17.33 1.69 11.14
CA ARG A 110 -18.61 1.38 11.80
C ARG A 110 -19.80 1.95 11.02
N SER A 111 -19.70 3.19 10.53
CA SER A 111 -20.76 3.84 9.77
C SER A 111 -21.12 3.06 8.50
N ALA A 112 -20.11 2.57 7.76
CA ALA A 112 -20.33 1.71 6.60
C ALA A 112 -21.03 0.39 6.94
N ALA A 113 -20.72 -0.18 8.11
CA ALA A 113 -21.38 -1.39 8.58
C ALA A 113 -22.84 -1.15 8.97
N GLU A 114 -23.15 -0.02 9.62
CA GLU A 114 -24.49 0.34 10.09
C GLU A 114 -25.48 0.57 8.94
N ILE A 115 -25.02 1.19 7.85
CA ILE A 115 -25.83 1.39 6.63
C ILE A 115 -25.79 0.19 5.67
N GLY A 116 -25.10 -0.89 6.05
CA GLY A 116 -25.07 -2.13 5.26
C GLY A 116 -24.29 -2.04 3.95
N ARG A 117 -23.33 -1.13 3.83
CA ARG A 117 -22.56 -0.88 2.59
C ARG A 117 -21.85 -2.12 2.05
N LYS A 118 -21.41 -3.01 2.95
CA LYS A 118 -20.82 -4.32 2.58
C LYS A 118 -21.79 -5.30 1.93
N TYR A 119 -23.09 -4.98 1.86
CA TYR A 119 -24.11 -5.76 1.16
C TYR A 119 -24.59 -5.09 -0.12
N ASP A 120 -24.11 -3.87 -0.42
CA ASP A 120 -24.53 -3.10 -1.58
C ASP A 120 -23.82 -3.60 -2.86
N PRO A 121 -24.57 -4.03 -3.90
CA PRO A 121 -24.01 -4.47 -5.16
C PRO A 121 -23.10 -3.45 -5.84
N PHE A 122 -23.36 -2.15 -5.66
CA PHE A 122 -22.54 -1.06 -6.17
C PHE A 122 -21.09 -1.19 -5.67
N PHE A 123 -20.92 -1.38 -4.36
CA PHE A 123 -19.61 -1.50 -3.75
C PHE A 123 -18.97 -2.86 -3.98
N HIS A 124 -19.76 -3.94 -4.16
CA HIS A 124 -19.24 -5.23 -4.59
C HIS A 124 -18.58 -5.16 -5.97
N ALA A 125 -19.16 -4.39 -6.91
CA ALA A 125 -18.58 -4.17 -8.22
C ALA A 125 -17.22 -3.46 -8.15
N LEU A 126 -17.04 -2.56 -7.18
CA LEU A 126 -15.76 -1.89 -6.89
C LEU A 126 -14.77 -2.77 -6.12
N GLY A 127 -15.24 -3.91 -5.58
CA GLY A 127 -14.44 -4.94 -4.96
C GLY A 127 -14.53 -5.04 -3.43
N LEU A 128 -15.51 -4.37 -2.80
CA LEU A 128 -15.84 -4.53 -1.39
C LEU A 128 -16.36 -5.96 -1.13
N LYS A 129 -15.95 -6.56 -0.02
CA LYS A 129 -16.36 -7.91 0.38
C LYS A 129 -17.15 -7.89 1.69
N ASN A 130 -18.08 -8.81 1.83
CA ASN A 130 -18.73 -9.10 3.11
C ASN A 130 -17.85 -10.05 3.95
N ASN A 131 -16.67 -9.57 4.32
CA ASN A 131 -15.65 -10.33 5.04
C ASN A 131 -15.27 -9.62 6.35
N ASN A 132 -14.49 -10.27 7.18
CA ASN A 132 -13.92 -9.71 8.40
C ASN A 132 -12.39 -9.69 8.32
N PHE A 133 -11.72 -9.08 9.30
CA PHE A 133 -10.27 -8.93 9.26
C PHE A 133 -9.47 -10.26 9.26
N ARG A 134 -10.10 -11.39 9.58
CA ARG A 134 -9.48 -12.72 9.51
C ARG A 134 -9.47 -13.32 8.11
N ASP A 135 -10.16 -12.71 7.15
CA ASP A 135 -10.21 -13.20 5.78
C ASP A 135 -9.03 -12.63 4.96
N PRO A 136 -8.28 -13.46 4.22
CA PRO A 136 -7.14 -13.00 3.42
C PRO A 136 -7.56 -12.12 2.24
N ASP A 137 -8.78 -12.30 1.73
CA ASP A 137 -9.38 -11.50 0.66
C ASP A 137 -10.34 -10.46 1.25
N TYR A 138 -9.83 -9.62 2.15
CA TYR A 138 -10.61 -8.59 2.84
C TYR A 138 -11.22 -7.55 1.89
N ALA A 139 -10.47 -7.17 0.87
CA ALA A 139 -10.86 -6.27 -0.20
C ALA A 139 -10.21 -6.73 -1.52
N THR A 140 -10.81 -6.36 -2.65
CA THR A 140 -10.28 -6.64 -3.99
C THR A 140 -10.42 -5.42 -4.90
N GLY A 141 -9.75 -5.42 -6.05
CA GLY A 141 -9.94 -4.39 -7.07
C GLY A 141 -9.62 -2.99 -6.55
N PHE A 142 -10.49 -2.02 -6.81
CA PHE A 142 -10.26 -0.63 -6.40
C PHE A 142 -10.39 -0.44 -4.89
N VAL A 143 -11.27 -1.19 -4.23
CA VAL A 143 -11.43 -1.15 -2.76
C VAL A 143 -10.19 -1.69 -2.04
N GLU A 144 -9.46 -2.64 -2.64
CA GLU A 144 -8.15 -3.06 -2.13
C GLU A 144 -7.13 -1.92 -2.17
N GLY A 145 -7.18 -1.07 -3.20
CA GLY A 145 -6.36 0.14 -3.27
C GLY A 145 -6.61 1.08 -2.09
N VAL A 146 -7.87 1.32 -1.72
CA VAL A 146 -8.23 2.12 -0.55
C VAL A 146 -7.74 1.47 0.75
N TRP A 147 -7.78 0.15 0.84
CA TRP A 147 -7.25 -0.55 2.03
C TRP A 147 -5.73 -0.41 2.15
N ILE A 148 -4.99 -0.53 1.04
CA ILE A 148 -3.54 -0.32 1.03
C ILE A 148 -3.20 1.13 1.39
N GLU A 149 -3.91 2.10 0.80
CA GLU A 149 -3.79 3.52 1.12
C GLU A 149 -3.94 3.78 2.63
N ARG A 150 -5.00 3.24 3.26
CA ARG A 150 -5.22 3.36 4.71
C ARG A 150 -4.06 2.79 5.52
N LEU A 151 -3.51 1.64 5.12
CA LEU A 151 -2.34 1.05 5.79
C LEU A 151 -1.09 1.94 5.63
N MET A 152 -0.92 2.62 4.49
CA MET A 152 0.17 3.58 4.27
C MET A 152 0.04 4.78 5.22
N CYS A 153 -1.16 5.33 5.37
CA CYS A 153 -1.44 6.44 6.30
C CYS A 153 -1.34 6.03 7.76
N TYR A 154 -1.68 4.77 8.11
CA TYR A 154 -1.40 4.22 9.44
C TYR A 154 0.10 4.10 9.72
N ALA A 155 0.90 3.68 8.75
CA ALA A 155 2.36 3.66 8.91
C ALA A 155 2.92 5.07 9.12
N LEU A 156 2.38 6.09 8.42
CA LEU A 156 2.71 7.50 8.65
C LEU A 156 2.33 7.92 10.08
N ASN A 157 1.09 7.66 10.50
CA ASN A 157 0.58 8.02 11.84
C ASN A 157 1.46 7.45 12.97
N CYS A 158 1.79 6.15 12.89
CA CYS A 158 2.76 5.50 13.78
C CYS A 158 4.14 6.19 13.73
N SER A 159 4.62 6.55 12.53
CA SER A 159 5.97 7.09 12.33
C SER A 159 6.15 8.47 12.93
N ILE A 160 5.13 9.33 12.87
CA ILE A 160 5.23 10.72 13.37
C ILE A 160 4.88 10.84 14.86
N GLY A 161 4.48 9.74 15.50
CA GLY A 161 4.22 9.69 16.94
C GLY A 161 2.92 10.38 17.36
N PHE A 162 1.88 10.39 16.50
CA PHE A 162 0.56 10.95 16.82
C PHE A 162 -0.31 10.01 17.69
N GLY A 163 0.27 8.89 18.14
CA GLY A 163 -0.42 7.91 18.99
C GLY A 163 -1.27 6.99 18.13
N PHE A 164 -0.70 5.86 17.71
CA PHE A 164 -1.48 4.82 17.04
C PHE A 164 -2.23 3.98 18.09
N GLU A 165 -3.49 4.32 18.33
CA GLU A 165 -4.40 3.53 19.18
C GLU A 165 -5.09 2.42 18.36
N GLY A 166 -4.30 1.48 17.83
CA GLY A 166 -4.82 0.32 17.09
C GLY A 166 -4.21 -1.00 17.55
N LEU A 167 -4.88 -2.11 17.22
CA LEU A 167 -4.38 -3.46 17.51
C LEU A 167 -3.17 -3.80 16.61
N LEU A 168 -1.98 -3.29 16.94
CA LEU A 168 -0.69 -3.92 16.58
C LEU A 168 -0.42 -5.16 17.46
N ALA A 169 -1.45 -5.86 17.90
CA ALA A 169 -1.41 -6.75 19.04
C ALA A 169 -1.77 -8.18 18.68
N TYR A 170 -0.75 -9.00 18.38
CA TYR A 170 -0.84 -10.47 18.46
C TYR A 170 0.43 -11.12 19.05
N GLY A 171 1.37 -10.30 19.54
CA GLY A 171 2.49 -10.80 20.32
C GLY A 171 2.01 -11.25 21.70
N THR A 172 2.46 -12.44 22.12
CA THR A 172 2.34 -12.88 23.50
C THR A 172 3.62 -12.47 24.23
N ARG A 173 3.48 -11.71 25.31
CA ARG A 173 4.55 -11.48 26.29
C ARG A 173 5.09 -12.82 26.79
N THR A 174 6.29 -12.83 27.33
CA THR A 174 6.87 -14.02 27.99
C THR A 174 5.99 -14.59 29.11
N ASP A 175 5.10 -13.78 29.68
CA ASP A 175 4.14 -14.15 30.74
C ASP A 175 2.72 -14.46 30.24
N GLY A 176 2.47 -14.47 28.93
CA GLY A 176 1.14 -14.76 28.37
C GLY A 176 0.25 -13.54 28.08
N GLY A 177 0.69 -12.32 28.42
CA GLY A 177 -0.08 -11.09 28.17
C GLY A 177 0.04 -10.53 26.74
N THR A 178 -0.79 -9.55 26.41
CA THR A 178 -0.82 -8.88 25.09
C THR A 178 0.33 -7.88 24.93
N ARG A 179 1.04 -7.92 23.78
CA ARG A 179 1.95 -6.85 23.34
C ARG A 179 1.15 -5.70 22.70
N VAL A 180 1.42 -4.46 23.10
CA VAL A 180 0.80 -3.24 22.57
C VAL A 180 1.92 -2.27 22.20
N PHE A 181 1.84 -1.66 21.02
CA PHE A 181 2.88 -0.76 20.52
C PHE A 181 2.25 0.59 20.15
N GLU A 182 2.70 1.65 20.81
CA GLU A 182 2.30 3.03 20.50
C GLU A 182 3.31 3.71 19.54
N HIS A 183 4.53 3.19 19.49
CA HIS A 183 5.66 3.71 18.71
C HIS A 183 6.46 2.56 18.06
N TRP A 184 7.36 2.89 17.14
CA TRP A 184 8.18 1.88 16.46
C TRP A 184 9.24 1.30 17.40
N THR A 185 9.23 -0.02 17.49
CA THR A 185 10.31 -0.86 18.01
C THR A 185 10.75 -1.80 16.90
N TYR A 186 11.89 -2.49 17.03
CA TYR A 186 12.26 -3.49 16.03
C TYR A 186 11.24 -4.63 15.96
N GLU A 187 10.57 -4.93 17.07
CA GLU A 187 9.48 -5.90 17.12
C GLU A 187 8.27 -5.45 16.29
N SER A 188 7.77 -4.23 16.50
CA SER A 188 6.57 -3.74 15.77
C SER A 188 6.83 -3.42 14.30
N LEU A 189 8.05 -2.99 13.97
CA LEU A 189 8.43 -2.61 12.62
C LEU A 189 8.68 -3.84 11.72
N PHE A 190 9.18 -4.94 12.29
CA PHE A 190 9.49 -6.17 11.56
C PHE A 190 8.53 -7.33 11.83
N GLN A 191 7.49 -7.16 12.64
CA GLN A 191 6.50 -8.22 12.85
C GLN A 191 5.81 -8.62 11.54
N ASP A 192 5.37 -9.87 11.51
CA ASP A 192 4.46 -10.34 10.46
C ASP A 192 3.08 -9.71 10.61
N ALA A 193 2.33 -9.71 9.51
CA ALA A 193 0.98 -9.17 9.49
C ALA A 193 0.13 -9.80 10.62
N PRO A 194 -0.48 -8.97 11.49
CA PRO A 194 -1.22 -9.45 12.66
C PRO A 194 -2.47 -10.27 12.28
N LEU A 195 -3.07 -9.90 11.17
CA LEU A 195 -4.27 -10.54 10.61
C LEU A 195 -4.13 -10.68 9.10
N PRO A 196 -4.79 -11.65 8.47
CA PRO A 196 -4.79 -11.82 7.02
C PRO A 196 -5.20 -10.57 6.23
N ALA A 197 -6.18 -9.79 6.72
CA ALA A 197 -6.54 -8.52 6.09
C ALA A 197 -5.38 -7.49 6.09
N TRP A 198 -4.48 -7.59 7.06
CA TRP A 198 -3.32 -6.72 7.20
C TRP A 198 -2.09 -7.29 6.49
N ARG A 199 -2.25 -8.17 5.49
CA ARG A 199 -1.14 -8.84 4.78
C ARG A 199 -0.03 -7.90 4.28
N TYR A 200 -0.38 -6.64 4.01
CA TYR A 200 0.55 -5.61 3.57
C TYR A 200 1.21 -4.85 4.72
N TRP A 201 0.96 -5.19 5.98
CA TRP A 201 1.46 -4.44 7.13
C TRP A 201 2.81 -4.96 7.67
N PRO A 202 3.71 -4.05 8.11
CA PRO A 202 3.78 -2.66 7.69
C PRO A 202 4.02 -2.55 6.16
N PRO A 203 3.44 -1.55 5.48
CA PRO A 203 3.53 -1.44 4.02
C PRO A 203 4.93 -1.09 3.54
N GLY A 204 5.28 -1.63 2.38
CA GLY A 204 6.47 -1.22 1.67
C GLY A 204 7.79 -1.72 2.26
N ARG A 205 7.80 -2.86 2.95
CA ARG A 205 9.00 -3.59 3.43
C ARG A 205 9.85 -4.23 2.31
N ASN A 206 9.85 -3.61 1.14
CA ASN A 206 10.70 -3.95 0.01
C ASN A 206 11.90 -2.99 0.03
N TYR A 207 13.11 -3.56 0.10
CA TYR A 207 14.36 -2.80 0.19
C TYR A 207 15.09 -2.85 -1.15
N PRO A 208 15.76 -1.76 -1.57
CA PRO A 208 16.65 -1.79 -2.72
C PRO A 208 17.80 -2.78 -2.47
N VAL A 209 18.38 -3.29 -3.56
CA VAL A 209 19.53 -4.22 -3.51
C VAL A 209 20.70 -3.57 -2.75
N ASP A 210 20.95 -2.31 -3.05
CA ASP A 210 21.97 -1.49 -2.38
C ASP A 210 21.27 -0.56 -1.37
N LEU A 211 20.92 -1.10 -0.20
CA LEU A 211 20.33 -0.33 0.89
C LEU A 211 21.36 0.64 1.48
N PRO A 212 21.10 1.97 1.49
CA PRO A 212 22.00 2.91 2.13
C PRO A 212 22.12 2.62 3.63
N SER A 213 23.35 2.61 4.13
CA SER A 213 23.59 2.36 5.55
C SER A 213 23.09 3.54 6.40
N CYS A 214 22.48 3.21 7.53
CA CYS A 214 22.07 4.15 8.55
C CYS A 214 23.31 4.89 9.09
N PRO A 215 23.23 6.23 9.27
CA PRO A 215 24.34 6.99 9.82
C PRO A 215 24.96 6.35 11.07
N SER A 216 26.28 6.46 11.16
CA SER A 216 27.01 5.96 12.31
C SER A 216 26.49 6.62 13.58
N LYS A 217 26.34 5.83 14.64
CA LYS A 217 26.00 6.28 15.98
C LYS A 217 26.76 7.56 16.36
N ASN A 218 26.05 8.64 16.69
CA ASN A 218 26.68 9.81 17.27
C ASN A 218 27.34 9.38 18.59
N LYS A 219 28.67 9.49 18.70
CA LYS A 219 29.42 9.11 19.92
C LYS A 219 29.45 10.23 20.96
N SER A 220 29.11 11.47 20.57
CA SER A 220 28.95 12.58 21.49
C SER A 220 27.58 12.54 22.16
N ARG A 221 27.51 13.11 23.36
CA ARG A 221 26.25 13.38 24.07
C ARG A 221 25.66 14.76 23.71
N ASP A 222 26.37 15.54 22.90
CA ASP A 222 25.93 16.87 22.49
C ASP A 222 24.66 16.77 21.66
N GLY A 223 23.61 17.50 22.06
CA GLY A 223 22.32 17.48 21.41
C GLY A 223 21.44 16.27 21.75
N GLU A 224 21.78 15.49 22.78
CA GLU A 224 20.86 14.50 23.36
C GLU A 224 19.59 15.17 23.89
N ILE A 225 18.45 14.54 23.61
CA ILE A 225 17.14 14.93 24.12
C ILE A 225 16.62 13.79 24.99
N GLU A 226 16.30 14.07 26.24
CA GLU A 226 15.73 13.07 27.14
C GLU A 226 14.24 12.84 26.83
N SER A 227 13.75 11.61 26.99
CA SER A 227 12.29 11.35 26.93
C SER A 227 11.53 12.33 27.84
N GLY A 228 10.45 12.91 27.33
CA GLY A 228 9.66 13.95 28.00
C GLY A 228 10.08 15.38 27.62
N GLN A 229 11.20 15.56 26.92
CA GLN A 229 11.61 16.87 26.41
C GLN A 229 11.08 17.12 24.98
N GLU A 230 10.96 18.39 24.62
CA GLU A 230 10.52 18.81 23.29
C GLU A 230 11.61 18.60 22.23
N ILE A 231 11.21 18.07 21.07
CA ILE A 231 12.08 17.82 19.92
C ILE A 231 12.39 19.14 19.20
N PRO A 232 13.68 19.54 19.11
CA PRO A 232 14.06 20.84 18.56
C PRO A 232 14.01 20.89 17.03
N VAL A 233 14.29 19.77 16.37
CA VAL A 233 14.30 19.62 14.92
C VAL A 233 13.62 18.32 14.51
N GLU A 234 12.87 18.39 13.41
CA GLU A 234 12.22 17.20 12.86
C GLU A 234 13.21 16.29 12.14
N GLY A 235 12.97 14.99 12.20
CA GLY A 235 13.84 14.00 11.59
C GLY A 235 13.82 12.67 12.31
N ILE A 236 14.82 11.84 12.03
CA ILE A 236 14.96 10.50 12.62
C ILE A 236 15.92 10.56 13.80
N TRP A 237 15.45 10.09 14.95
CA TRP A 237 16.18 10.03 16.20
C TRP A 237 16.31 8.60 16.67
N GLU A 238 17.45 8.25 17.24
CA GLU A 238 17.75 6.91 17.75
C GLU A 238 17.82 6.93 19.29
N PRO A 239 17.16 5.97 19.96
CA PRO A 239 17.22 5.88 21.41
C PRO A 239 18.54 5.24 21.83
N TRP A 240 19.19 5.85 22.81
CA TRP A 240 20.46 5.42 23.37
C TRP A 240 20.30 4.82 24.77
N PHE A 241 20.80 3.60 24.95
CA PHE A 241 20.77 2.90 26.22
C PHE A 241 22.11 2.95 26.96
N PRO A 242 22.08 2.76 28.29
CA PRO A 242 23.29 2.43 29.06
C PRO A 242 24.05 1.24 28.42
N ALA A 243 25.38 1.24 28.49
CA ALA A 243 26.28 0.29 27.82
C ALA A 243 26.41 0.40 26.28
N GLY A 244 25.88 1.46 25.66
CA GLY A 244 26.16 1.78 24.24
C GLY A 244 25.32 1.01 23.21
N LYS A 245 24.28 0.32 23.69
CA LYS A 245 23.25 -0.27 22.85
C LYS A 245 22.28 0.80 22.37
N VAL A 246 21.66 0.55 21.21
CA VAL A 246 20.68 1.43 20.59
C VAL A 246 19.40 0.67 20.30
N GLY A 247 18.27 1.36 20.31
CA GLY A 247 16.97 0.79 19.93
C GLY A 247 16.60 1.12 18.49
N CYS A 248 15.33 0.88 18.15
CA CYS A 248 14.76 1.25 16.87
C CYS A 248 14.69 2.78 16.74
N PRO A 249 15.25 3.36 15.66
CA PRO A 249 15.02 4.77 15.36
C PRO A 249 13.53 5.08 15.23
N ASN A 250 13.15 6.31 15.53
CA ASN A 250 11.80 6.84 15.36
C ASN A 250 11.88 8.21 14.68
N TYR A 251 10.84 8.57 13.92
CA TYR A 251 10.74 9.90 13.34
C TYR A 251 10.00 10.83 14.33
N PHE A 252 10.51 12.04 14.52
CA PHE A 252 9.86 13.04 15.33
C PHE A 252 9.63 14.31 14.52
N LEU A 253 8.46 14.91 14.69
CA LEU A 253 8.20 16.27 14.25
C LEU A 253 8.74 17.27 15.27
N LYS A 254 9.17 18.44 14.78
CA LYS A 254 9.53 19.57 15.64
C LYS A 254 8.37 19.92 16.58
N GLY A 255 8.69 20.22 17.84
CA GLY A 255 7.70 20.53 18.87
C GLY A 255 6.98 19.31 19.46
N SER A 256 7.27 18.10 18.99
CA SER A 256 6.74 16.88 19.63
C SER A 256 7.48 16.61 20.93
N ILE A 257 6.83 15.92 21.86
CA ILE A 257 7.50 15.42 23.06
C ILE A 257 8.17 14.09 22.73
N ALA A 258 9.47 13.98 23.04
CA ALA A 258 10.22 12.76 22.87
C ALA A 258 9.60 11.65 23.74
N HIS A 259 9.10 10.58 23.13
CA HIS A 259 8.43 9.53 23.88
C HIS A 259 9.42 8.67 24.68
N LYS A 260 8.91 7.88 25.62
CA LYS A 260 9.69 6.82 26.26
C LYS A 260 9.87 5.68 25.26
N TYR A 261 10.93 4.89 25.41
CA TYR A 261 11.16 3.74 24.55
C TYR A 261 10.67 2.46 25.23
N MET A 262 9.85 1.69 24.53
CA MET A 262 9.41 0.37 24.98
C MET A 262 10.42 -0.69 24.56
N LEU A 263 10.99 -1.41 25.54
CA LEU A 263 11.95 -2.47 25.27
C LEU A 263 11.31 -3.66 24.54
N GLU A 264 12.08 -4.32 23.67
CA GLU A 264 11.62 -5.50 22.96
C GLU A 264 11.32 -6.65 23.93
N GLY A 265 10.18 -7.30 23.75
CA GLY A 265 9.71 -8.39 24.60
C GLY A 265 9.03 -7.97 25.92
N THR A 266 9.00 -6.68 26.29
CA THR A 266 8.28 -6.19 27.49
C THR A 266 7.42 -4.96 27.17
N ASN A 267 6.32 -4.75 27.90
CA ASN A 267 5.55 -3.50 27.80
C ASN A 267 6.15 -2.39 28.70
N ASP A 268 7.43 -2.53 29.10
CA ASP A 268 8.06 -1.58 30.00
C ASP A 268 8.62 -0.42 29.19
N GLU A 269 8.19 0.79 29.56
CA GLU A 269 8.68 2.02 28.96
C GLU A 269 9.83 2.60 29.77
N HIS A 270 10.91 2.95 29.06
CA HIS A 270 12.11 3.51 29.65
C HIS A 270 12.34 4.94 29.18
N VAL A 271 12.76 5.79 30.11
CA VAL A 271 13.34 7.09 29.79
C VAL A 271 14.69 6.84 29.13
N VAL A 272 14.85 7.34 27.91
CA VAL A 272 16.06 7.18 27.10
C VAL A 272 16.58 8.54 26.65
N GLN A 273 17.82 8.55 26.18
CA GLN A 273 18.37 9.71 25.47
C GLN A 273 18.21 9.49 23.97
N TRP A 274 17.53 10.42 23.30
CA TRP A 274 17.35 10.43 21.86
C TRP A 274 18.48 11.21 21.19
N ARG A 275 19.08 10.62 20.15
CA ARG A 275 20.14 11.23 19.36
C ARG A 275 19.71 11.38 17.91
N LEU A 276 19.87 12.58 17.35
CA LEU A 276 19.55 12.85 15.96
C LEU A 276 20.46 12.03 15.03
N LEU A 277 19.86 11.22 14.17
CA LEU A 277 20.55 10.52 13.08
C LEU A 277 20.49 11.32 11.78
N TRP A 278 19.34 11.93 11.52
CA TRP A 278 19.07 12.63 10.28
C TRP A 278 18.02 13.71 10.48
N GLU A 279 18.32 14.93 10.07
CA GLU A 279 17.38 16.05 10.05
C GLU A 279 16.59 16.04 8.75
N ASP A 280 15.26 16.10 8.83
CA ASP A 280 14.41 16.11 7.65
C ASP A 280 14.28 17.52 7.05
N ARG A 281 15.13 17.80 6.06
CA ARG A 281 15.08 19.03 5.27
C ARG A 281 14.49 18.86 3.88
N ARG A 282 13.84 17.71 3.60
CA ARG A 282 13.29 17.45 2.27
C ARG A 282 12.24 18.50 1.89
N TYR A 283 12.14 18.75 0.58
CA TYR A 283 11.16 19.63 -0.06
C TYR A 283 11.30 21.13 0.25
N GLN A 284 12.18 21.54 1.17
CA GLN A 284 12.44 22.97 1.47
C GLN A 284 12.97 23.74 0.24
N ASP A 285 13.63 23.05 -0.69
CA ASP A 285 14.12 23.58 -1.95
C ASP A 285 13.19 23.28 -3.15
N GLY A 286 12.03 22.66 -2.89
CA GLY A 286 11.07 22.23 -3.90
C GLY A 286 11.47 20.98 -4.69
N SER A 287 12.59 20.32 -4.35
CA SER A 287 13.05 19.11 -5.03
C SER A 287 12.58 17.83 -4.33
N ILE A 288 12.38 16.76 -5.12
CA ILE A 288 12.16 15.41 -4.61
C ILE A 288 13.52 14.70 -4.56
N PRO A 289 13.96 14.19 -3.40
CA PRO A 289 15.22 13.46 -3.28
C PRO A 289 15.29 12.25 -4.22
N GLU A 290 16.46 12.02 -4.84
CA GLU A 290 16.67 10.90 -5.79
C GLU A 290 16.39 9.52 -5.16
N GLU A 291 16.63 9.37 -3.86
CA GLU A 291 16.36 8.14 -3.11
C GLU A 291 14.89 7.70 -3.18
N GLU A 292 13.93 8.64 -3.32
CA GLU A 292 12.51 8.30 -3.33
C GLU A 292 12.10 7.50 -4.57
N ALA A 293 12.88 7.59 -5.65
CA ALA A 293 12.68 6.78 -6.86
C ALA A 293 12.84 5.28 -6.60
N THR A 294 13.46 4.88 -5.48
CA THR A 294 13.66 3.48 -5.10
C THR A 294 12.54 2.92 -4.21
N TYR A 295 11.64 3.78 -3.71
CA TYR A 295 10.60 3.38 -2.74
C TYR A 295 9.56 2.44 -3.32
N PHE A 296 9.32 2.52 -4.62
CA PHE A 296 8.48 1.58 -5.34
C PHE A 296 9.32 0.82 -6.36
N PRO A 297 9.08 -0.49 -6.54
CA PRO A 297 9.76 -1.23 -7.59
C PRO A 297 9.49 -0.54 -8.93
N GLN A 298 10.54 -0.29 -9.70
CA GLN A 298 10.38 0.18 -11.07
C GLN A 298 9.47 -0.81 -11.79
N ALA A 299 8.38 -0.31 -12.37
CA ALA A 299 7.52 -1.13 -13.21
C ALA A 299 8.41 -1.70 -14.30
N VAL A 300 8.70 -3.01 -14.22
CA VAL A 300 9.32 -3.73 -15.33
C VAL A 300 8.32 -3.55 -16.44
N MET A 301 8.67 -2.72 -17.42
CA MET A 301 7.86 -2.49 -18.60
C MET A 301 7.68 -3.87 -19.22
N GLN A 302 6.54 -4.52 -18.95
CA GLN A 302 6.18 -5.74 -19.63
C GLN A 302 6.12 -5.31 -21.09
N GLN A 303 7.15 -5.68 -21.86
CA GLN A 303 7.07 -5.56 -23.30
C GLN A 303 5.78 -6.28 -23.67
N ASN A 304 4.82 -5.54 -24.22
CA ASN A 304 3.58 -6.09 -24.72
C ASN A 304 3.95 -7.04 -25.86
N LEU A 305 4.24 -8.30 -25.52
CA LEU A 305 4.60 -9.33 -26.46
C LEU A 305 3.32 -9.69 -27.22
N ARG A 306 3.16 -9.06 -28.38
CA ARG A 306 2.13 -9.37 -29.36
C ARG A 306 2.70 -10.39 -30.33
N ALA A 307 1.97 -11.47 -30.60
CA ALA A 307 2.26 -12.39 -31.70
C ALA A 307 1.05 -12.40 -32.64
N LEU A 308 1.28 -12.13 -33.93
CA LEU A 308 0.24 -12.21 -34.95
C LEU A 308 0.06 -13.66 -35.44
N PRO A 309 -1.10 -13.99 -36.04
CA PRO A 309 -1.32 -15.31 -36.62
C PRO A 309 -0.23 -15.68 -37.65
N GLY A 310 0.49 -16.78 -37.40
CA GLY A 310 1.60 -17.26 -38.25
C GLY A 310 3.00 -16.92 -37.75
N GLU A 311 3.14 -16.06 -36.74
CA GLU A 311 4.43 -15.74 -36.11
C GLU A 311 4.81 -16.74 -35.02
N THR A 312 6.12 -16.91 -34.80
CA THR A 312 6.66 -17.75 -33.72
C THR A 312 6.54 -17.04 -32.38
N CYS A 313 5.91 -17.71 -31.41
CA CYS A 313 5.80 -17.20 -30.05
C CYS A 313 7.16 -17.30 -29.34
N GLN A 314 7.67 -16.18 -28.82
CA GLN A 314 8.99 -16.09 -28.19
C GLN A 314 9.06 -16.74 -26.78
N ARG A 315 7.94 -17.23 -26.22
CA ARG A 315 7.92 -17.92 -24.93
C ARG A 315 6.98 -19.13 -24.92
N THR A 316 7.39 -20.17 -24.21
CA THR A 316 6.58 -21.36 -23.88
C THR A 316 5.45 -20.97 -22.93
N GLY A 317 4.21 -21.38 -23.19
CA GLY A 317 3.05 -20.96 -22.41
C GLY A 317 1.81 -21.86 -22.54
N HIS A 318 0.71 -21.45 -21.90
CA HIS A 318 -0.59 -22.12 -21.96
C HIS A 318 -1.68 -21.16 -22.45
N TRP A 319 -2.60 -21.67 -23.26
CA TRP A 319 -3.76 -20.94 -23.79
C TRP A 319 -4.92 -21.39 -22.91
N GLN A 320 -5.74 -20.43 -22.49
CA GLN A 320 -7.03 -20.70 -21.91
C GLN A 320 -8.07 -20.10 -22.83
N LYS A 321 -8.88 -20.94 -23.47
CA LYS A 321 -10.09 -20.48 -24.13
C LYS A 321 -11.08 -20.08 -23.03
N PRO A 322 -11.65 -18.86 -23.03
CA PRO A 322 -12.81 -18.58 -22.22
C PRO A 322 -13.97 -19.41 -22.78
N GLY A 323 -14.34 -20.48 -22.10
CA GLY A 323 -15.56 -21.22 -22.43
C GLY A 323 -16.75 -20.52 -21.80
N HIS A 324 -17.81 -20.27 -22.57
CA HIS A 324 -19.14 -20.17 -21.98
C HIS A 324 -19.45 -21.53 -21.35
N GLU A 325 -19.71 -21.50 -20.05
CA GLU A 325 -20.08 -22.64 -19.19
C GLU A 325 -19.03 -23.75 -19.03
N GLY A 326 -18.42 -23.78 -17.84
CA GLY A 326 -17.99 -25.00 -17.15
C GLY A 326 -16.71 -25.71 -17.58
N PHE A 327 -16.28 -25.68 -18.84
CA PHE A 327 -15.11 -26.49 -19.29
C PHE A 327 -14.04 -25.66 -20.01
N GLY A 328 -13.06 -25.16 -19.27
CA GLY A 328 -11.85 -24.55 -19.83
C GLY A 328 -10.86 -25.62 -20.30
N VAL A 329 -10.71 -25.80 -21.61
CA VAL A 329 -9.66 -26.67 -22.18
C VAL A 329 -8.32 -25.93 -22.09
N ARG A 330 -7.38 -26.46 -21.30
CA ARG A 330 -5.99 -25.96 -21.18
C ARG A 330 -5.12 -26.72 -22.19
N ARG A 331 -4.43 -26.02 -23.09
CA ARG A 331 -3.42 -26.62 -23.98
C ARG A 331 -2.09 -25.88 -23.84
N SER A 332 -1.01 -26.65 -23.77
CA SER A 332 0.38 -26.16 -23.67
C SER A 332 1.05 -26.10 -25.04
N TRP A 333 1.98 -25.16 -25.25
CA TRP A 333 2.95 -25.20 -26.36
C TRP A 333 4.35 -24.84 -25.88
N ARG A 334 5.35 -25.24 -26.68
CA ARG A 334 6.75 -24.86 -26.53
C ARG A 334 7.08 -23.65 -27.40
N ALA A 335 8.06 -22.84 -26.97
CA ALA A 335 8.68 -21.82 -27.79
C ALA A 335 9.10 -22.40 -29.16
N ASP A 336 9.00 -21.58 -30.21
CA ASP A 336 9.29 -21.90 -31.63
C ASP A 336 8.29 -22.81 -32.36
N ALA A 337 7.16 -23.17 -31.74
CA ALA A 337 6.08 -23.88 -32.43
C ALA A 337 5.17 -22.94 -33.22
N ARG A 338 4.91 -23.25 -34.50
CA ARG A 338 3.91 -22.54 -35.32
C ARG A 338 2.51 -23.08 -35.03
N PRO A 339 1.54 -22.27 -34.58
CA PRO A 339 0.17 -22.73 -34.41
C PRO A 339 -0.48 -23.00 -35.79
N SER A 340 -1.11 -24.17 -35.95
CA SER A 340 -1.74 -24.57 -37.21
C SER A 340 -2.97 -23.72 -37.55
N THR A 341 -3.08 -23.28 -38.80
CA THR A 341 -4.13 -22.40 -39.37
C THR A 341 -5.56 -22.96 -39.27
N HIS A 342 -5.76 -24.24 -38.96
CA HIS A 342 -7.08 -24.84 -38.79
C HIS A 342 -7.80 -24.47 -37.47
N LEU A 343 -7.17 -23.67 -36.57
CA LEU A 343 -7.70 -23.36 -35.24
C LEU A 343 -8.33 -21.96 -35.10
N MET A 344 -8.41 -21.17 -36.17
CA MET A 344 -8.95 -19.79 -36.14
C MET A 344 -10.03 -19.59 -37.21
N GLY A 345 -11.17 -20.25 -37.05
CA GLY A 345 -12.42 -19.72 -37.58
C GLY A 345 -12.99 -18.76 -36.53
N TYR A 346 -13.30 -17.53 -36.93
CA TYR A 346 -13.77 -16.40 -36.11
C TYR A 346 -12.65 -15.64 -35.37
N GLY A 347 -12.49 -14.37 -35.75
CA GLY A 347 -11.35 -13.50 -35.41
C GLY A 347 -11.17 -13.22 -33.93
N HIS A 348 -10.44 -14.10 -33.24
CA HIS A 348 -10.05 -13.92 -31.84
C HIS A 348 -8.53 -13.73 -31.72
N LEU A 349 -8.14 -12.64 -31.04
CA LEU A 349 -6.78 -12.36 -30.59
C LEU A 349 -6.40 -13.28 -29.42
N ALA A 350 -5.16 -13.75 -29.43
CA ALA A 350 -4.63 -14.69 -28.45
C ALA A 350 -3.61 -13.97 -27.54
N LEU A 351 -3.92 -13.82 -26.24
CA LEU A 351 -3.01 -13.29 -25.19
C LEU A 351 -2.17 -14.38 -24.47
N CYS A 352 -0.83 -14.31 -24.57
CA CYS A 352 0.08 -15.22 -23.87
C CYS A 352 0.17 -14.86 -22.37
N ARG A 353 0.02 -15.84 -21.46
CA ARG A 353 0.05 -15.61 -20.00
C ARG A 353 1.17 -16.40 -19.29
N SER A 354 1.75 -15.78 -18.27
CA SER A 354 2.62 -16.39 -17.24
C SER A 354 1.79 -17.21 -16.23
N PRO A 355 2.34 -18.25 -15.56
CA PRO A 355 1.57 -19.19 -14.73
C PRO A 355 0.90 -18.61 -13.47
N THR A 356 1.14 -17.35 -13.11
CA THR A 356 0.84 -16.80 -11.76
C THR A 356 -0.25 -15.74 -11.70
N GLY A 357 -1.06 -15.53 -12.74
CA GLY A 357 -2.17 -14.55 -12.70
C GLY A 357 -3.55 -15.17 -12.45
N SER A 358 -4.36 -14.60 -11.55
CA SER A 358 -5.81 -14.89 -11.45
C SER A 358 -6.59 -14.03 -12.48
N LEU A 359 -7.80 -14.47 -12.86
CA LEU A 359 -8.69 -13.76 -13.79
C LEU A 359 -9.79 -13.06 -12.99
N SER A 360 -9.99 -11.75 -13.16
CA SER A 360 -11.27 -11.08 -12.88
C SER A 360 -12.09 -11.02 -14.18
N ARG A 361 -13.35 -11.46 -14.13
CA ARG A 361 -14.29 -11.41 -15.26
C ARG A 361 -15.03 -10.08 -15.24
N PHE A 362 -14.95 -9.31 -16.32
CA PHE A 362 -15.94 -8.29 -16.68
C PHE A 362 -16.16 -8.37 -18.19
N ALA A 363 -17.30 -8.92 -18.58
CA ALA A 363 -17.91 -8.75 -19.89
C ALA A 363 -19.32 -9.35 -19.82
N GLN A 364 -20.31 -8.51 -19.52
CA GLN A 364 -21.68 -8.79 -19.92
C GLN A 364 -22.24 -7.53 -20.58
N ASP A 365 -22.77 -7.77 -21.78
CA ASP A 365 -23.92 -7.10 -22.40
C ASP A 365 -23.66 -6.18 -23.58
N TRP A 366 -23.41 -6.77 -24.76
CA TRP A 366 -23.80 -6.23 -26.07
C TRP A 366 -24.16 -7.41 -26.97
N GLY A 367 -25.43 -7.82 -26.91
CA GLY A 367 -25.92 -8.97 -27.66
C GLY A 367 -27.42 -8.95 -27.84
N ASN A 368 -27.98 -7.83 -28.30
CA ASN A 368 -29.34 -7.77 -28.85
C ASN A 368 -29.53 -6.50 -29.69
N ARG A 369 -28.87 -6.45 -30.85
CA ARG A 369 -29.28 -5.69 -32.03
C ARG A 369 -28.27 -5.99 -33.13
N LEU A 370 -28.72 -6.70 -34.16
CA LEU A 370 -28.22 -6.76 -35.55
C LEU A 370 -28.50 -8.17 -36.10
N GLU A 371 -29.77 -8.45 -36.40
CA GLU A 371 -30.14 -9.40 -37.47
C GLU A 371 -30.64 -8.56 -38.66
N GLY A 372 -30.01 -8.75 -39.83
CA GLY A 372 -30.39 -8.25 -41.16
C GLY A 372 -30.19 -6.74 -41.37
N ASP A 373 -29.39 -6.22 -42.30
CA ASP A 373 -28.96 -6.75 -43.60
C ASP A 373 -27.71 -6.01 -44.13
N HIS A 374 -26.90 -6.75 -44.91
CA HIS A 374 -25.91 -6.34 -45.92
C HIS A 374 -24.66 -5.48 -45.57
N GLU A 375 -23.49 -6.09 -45.86
CA GLU A 375 -22.15 -5.54 -46.11
C GLU A 375 -21.59 -4.50 -45.12
N ALA A 376 -20.85 -4.98 -44.11
CA ALA A 376 -19.88 -4.16 -43.39
C ALA A 376 -18.60 -4.94 -43.08
N THR A 377 -17.48 -4.35 -43.45
CA THR A 377 -16.09 -4.71 -43.10
C THR A 377 -15.92 -5.16 -41.65
N PRO A 378 -15.03 -6.14 -41.35
CA PRO A 378 -14.81 -6.59 -39.98
C PRO A 378 -14.13 -5.48 -39.17
N ALA A 379 -14.87 -4.86 -38.24
CA ALA A 379 -14.31 -3.96 -37.25
C ALA A 379 -13.38 -4.76 -36.32
N MET A 380 -12.09 -4.39 -36.28
CA MET A 380 -11.16 -4.90 -35.28
C MET A 380 -11.59 -4.44 -33.88
N VAL A 381 -12.14 -5.34 -33.09
CA VAL A 381 -12.34 -5.11 -31.66
C VAL A 381 -10.97 -5.26 -30.98
N THR A 382 -10.38 -4.14 -30.55
CA THR A 382 -9.16 -4.14 -29.74
C THR A 382 -9.56 -4.16 -28.27
N ILE A 383 -9.39 -5.31 -27.60
CA ILE A 383 -9.57 -5.42 -26.16
C ILE A 383 -8.25 -5.01 -25.50
N PHE A 384 -8.24 -3.88 -24.79
CA PHE A 384 -7.15 -3.51 -23.89
C PHE A 384 -7.39 -4.19 -22.53
N MET A 385 -6.54 -5.16 -22.17
CA MET A 385 -6.46 -5.68 -20.81
C MET A 385 -5.25 -5.06 -20.12
N THR A 386 -5.49 -4.14 -19.20
CA THR A 386 -4.48 -3.66 -18.26
C THR A 386 -4.40 -4.68 -17.11
N ILE A 387 -3.30 -5.42 -17.02
CA ILE A 387 -3.04 -6.30 -15.88
C ILE A 387 -2.39 -5.44 -14.79
N HIS A 388 -3.15 -5.09 -13.75
CA HIS A 388 -2.56 -4.58 -12.52
C HIS A 388 -1.90 -5.75 -11.78
N HIS A 389 -0.57 -5.80 -11.83
CA HIS A 389 0.19 -6.56 -10.86
C HIS A 389 0.31 -5.71 -9.59
N SER A 390 -0.36 -6.13 -8.54
CA SER A 390 -0.10 -5.68 -7.17
C SER A 390 1.27 -6.24 -6.74
N ASN A 391 2.36 -5.53 -7.06
CA ASN A 391 3.64 -5.74 -6.42
C ASN A 391 3.66 -4.89 -5.14
N TRP A 392 3.01 -5.38 -4.08
CA TRP A 392 2.97 -4.80 -2.75
C TRP A 392 3.61 -5.73 -1.74
#